data_AF-A0ABD5A3H2-F1
#
_entry.id   AF-A0ABD5A3H2-F1
#
_cell.length_a   1.000
_cell.length_b   1.000
_cell.length_c   1.000
_cell.angle_alpha   90.00
_cell.angle_beta   90.00
_cell.angle_gamma   90.00
#
_symmetry.space_group_name_H-M   'P 1'
#
loop_
_entity.id
_entity.type
_entity.pdbx_description
1 polymer ?
#
loop_
_entity_poly.entity_id
_entity_poly.type
_entity_poly.pdbx_seq_one_letter_code
_entity_poly.pdbx_strand_id
1 'polypeptide(L)'
;MSFPKNFLWGGATAANQIEGAYDEDGKGLSVTDITTAGSLDAPRMLTYKLNGKLEKTPAIPGAGLPEGAVGAIDPNEYYPNHVAIDFYHHYKEDIKMFAEMGFKTFRLSIAWTRIFPKGDEEKPNQAGLDFYRRVFEECKKYGIEPLVTISHYEDPLYLSEKYHDWGDRKMIDMYVKYATTLFEEYRGLVKYWLTFNEINSTLLMLSAFGNNVTDDKVYQHAYQKLHYQFVASARAVKIAHALDPNYVVGNMICGIVDYPLTPDPKDILANRHMWEQNIFYCGDVQAKGKYPTYAKRLWNEHNVHLDITEQDRKDLLEGKVDIYTFSYYMSNIITTHEVKDKVGGNFAAGVKNPYLKYSEWGWATDPDGLQYYLEVMYDRYDIPMMVVENGLGAVDKISDDGKIHDDYRIDYLRMHIKAMERAIDDGVDLIGYTTWGCIDLVSAGTGQMSKRYGFIYVDRDDEGNGTLKRMPKDSFYWYKKVIESDGKDLD
;
A
#
# COMPACT_ATOMS: atom_id res chain seq x y z
N MET A 1 3.29 -28.71 5.68
CA MET A 1 2.67 -28.48 7.00
C MET A 1 1.55 -27.49 6.80
N SER A 2 0.52 -27.50 7.65
CA SER A 2 -0.59 -26.56 7.51
C SER A 2 -0.22 -25.18 8.06
N PHE A 3 -0.89 -24.13 7.59
CA PHE A 3 -0.84 -22.80 8.19
C PHE A 3 -1.03 -22.84 9.73
N PRO A 4 -0.41 -21.92 10.49
CA PRO A 4 -0.56 -21.82 11.93
C PRO A 4 -2.03 -21.75 12.38
N LYS A 5 -2.38 -22.33 13.54
CA LYS A 5 -3.77 -22.42 14.05
C LYS A 5 -4.50 -21.07 14.24
N ASN A 6 -3.77 -19.97 14.28
CA ASN A 6 -4.32 -18.61 14.45
C ASN A 6 -3.86 -17.70 13.31
N PHE A 7 -3.63 -18.26 12.12
CA PHE A 7 -3.21 -17.49 10.96
C PHE A 7 -4.25 -16.42 10.62
N LEU A 8 -3.80 -15.18 10.46
CA LEU A 8 -4.66 -14.02 10.26
C LEU A 8 -5.08 -13.92 8.78
N TRP A 9 -6.03 -14.76 8.38
CA TRP A 9 -6.69 -14.66 7.09
C TRP A 9 -7.59 -13.44 7.02
N GLY A 10 -7.55 -12.70 5.92
CA GLY A 10 -8.40 -11.53 5.75
C GLY A 10 -8.33 -10.89 4.37
N GLY A 11 -8.70 -9.62 4.34
CA GLY A 11 -8.67 -8.76 3.16
C GLY A 11 -8.19 -7.36 3.50
N ALA A 12 -7.70 -6.63 2.51
CA ALA A 12 -7.08 -5.32 2.64
C ALA A 12 -7.70 -4.30 1.70
N THR A 13 -7.82 -3.06 2.19
CA THR A 13 -8.29 -1.89 1.45
C THR A 13 -7.53 -0.63 1.90
N ALA A 14 -7.78 0.50 1.24
CA ALA A 14 -7.36 1.83 1.67
C ALA A 14 -8.56 2.79 1.71
N ALA A 15 -8.60 3.70 2.67
CA ALA A 15 -9.73 4.60 2.92
C ALA A 15 -10.09 5.41 1.67
N ASN A 16 -9.12 6.09 1.07
CA ASN A 16 -9.28 6.85 -0.17
C ASN A 16 -9.81 6.02 -1.37
N GLN A 17 -9.69 4.69 -1.36
CA GLN A 17 -10.13 3.83 -2.45
C GLN A 17 -11.52 3.22 -2.25
N ILE A 18 -12.04 3.19 -1.01
CA ILE A 18 -13.34 2.59 -0.70
C ILE A 18 -14.35 3.55 -0.05
N GLU A 19 -13.90 4.47 0.80
CA GLU A 19 -14.81 5.21 1.69
C GLU A 19 -15.75 6.13 0.92
N GLY A 20 -15.22 6.94 0.00
CA GLY A 20 -15.99 8.03 -0.59
C GLY A 20 -16.25 9.13 0.43
N ALA A 21 -17.40 9.81 0.32
CA ALA A 21 -17.84 10.85 1.24
C ALA A 21 -16.70 11.84 1.58
N TYR A 22 -16.06 12.36 0.51
CA TYR A 22 -14.77 13.02 0.62
C TYR A 22 -14.81 14.37 1.34
N ASP A 23 -15.99 14.98 1.42
CA ASP A 23 -16.29 16.28 2.03
C ASP A 23 -17.27 16.19 3.21
N GLU A 24 -17.62 14.99 3.65
CA GLU A 24 -18.52 14.78 4.79
C GLU A 24 -17.81 14.86 6.14
N ASP A 25 -18.59 15.24 7.17
CA ASP A 25 -18.17 15.26 8.57
C ASP A 25 -16.84 15.99 8.83
N GLY A 26 -16.58 17.04 8.04
CA GLY A 26 -15.41 17.90 8.18
C GLY A 26 -14.12 17.32 7.63
N LYS A 27 -14.17 16.24 6.83
CA LYS A 27 -12.98 15.71 6.14
C LYS A 27 -12.34 16.80 5.26
N GLY A 28 -11.03 16.94 5.36
CA GLY A 28 -10.23 17.79 4.49
C GLY A 28 -9.93 17.15 3.13
N LEU A 29 -9.41 17.95 2.20
CA LEU A 29 -8.91 17.43 0.93
C LEU A 29 -7.59 16.68 1.17
N SER A 30 -7.50 15.48 0.63
CA SER A 30 -6.26 14.73 0.48
C SER A 30 -5.65 14.99 -0.90
N VAL A 31 -4.40 14.58 -1.11
CA VAL A 31 -3.78 14.59 -2.45
C VAL A 31 -4.59 13.75 -3.45
N THR A 32 -5.22 12.65 -3.00
CA THR A 32 -6.05 11.83 -3.89
C THR A 32 -7.35 12.48 -4.32
N ASP A 33 -7.87 13.45 -3.56
CA ASP A 33 -9.11 14.17 -3.90
C ASP A 33 -8.92 15.18 -5.04
N ILE A 34 -7.68 15.46 -5.45
CA ILE A 34 -7.36 16.24 -6.66
C ILE A 34 -6.77 15.37 -7.77
N THR A 35 -6.89 14.04 -7.67
CA THR A 35 -6.36 13.09 -8.66
C THR A 35 -7.49 12.54 -9.54
N THR A 36 -7.48 12.87 -10.83
CA THR A 36 -8.50 12.43 -11.79
C THR A 36 -8.48 10.91 -12.01
N ALA A 37 -9.54 10.39 -12.63
CA ALA A 37 -9.47 9.08 -13.27
C ALA A 37 -8.42 9.07 -14.41
N GLY A 38 -7.87 7.90 -14.69
CA GLY A 38 -7.01 7.61 -15.82
C GLY A 38 -7.45 6.32 -16.50
N SER A 39 -6.56 5.70 -17.27
CA SER A 39 -6.81 4.43 -17.96
C SER A 39 -5.51 3.66 -18.19
N LEU A 40 -5.57 2.55 -18.93
CA LEU A 40 -4.37 1.85 -19.41
C LEU A 40 -3.50 2.75 -20.32
N ASP A 41 -4.12 3.66 -21.07
CA ASP A 41 -3.45 4.47 -22.09
C ASP A 41 -3.18 5.92 -21.62
N ALA A 42 -3.78 6.34 -20.50
CA ALA A 42 -3.65 7.70 -19.97
C ALA A 42 -3.35 7.69 -18.46
N PRO A 43 -2.34 8.44 -17.99
CA PRO A 43 -2.07 8.54 -16.57
C PRO A 43 -3.21 9.29 -15.87
N ARG A 44 -3.35 9.03 -14.56
CA ARG A 44 -4.11 9.91 -13.68
C ARG A 44 -3.44 11.27 -13.62
N MET A 45 -4.21 12.33 -13.40
CA MET A 45 -3.70 13.70 -13.37
C MET A 45 -3.98 14.35 -12.02
N LEU A 46 -2.99 15.07 -11.47
CA LEU A 46 -3.20 16.01 -10.36
C LEU A 46 -3.68 17.34 -10.93
N THR A 47 -4.78 17.87 -10.41
CA THR A 47 -5.33 19.18 -10.80
C THR A 47 -4.98 20.25 -9.77
N TYR A 48 -4.59 21.43 -10.26
CA TYR A 48 -4.14 22.53 -9.41
C TYR A 48 -4.36 23.88 -10.07
N LYS A 49 -4.28 24.95 -9.27
CA LYS A 49 -4.20 26.32 -9.74
C LYS A 49 -2.78 26.83 -9.64
N LEU A 50 -2.28 27.41 -10.73
CA LEU A 50 -1.01 28.12 -10.77
C LEU A 50 -1.23 29.48 -11.43
N ASN A 51 -0.84 30.56 -10.74
CA ASN A 51 -1.09 31.93 -11.21
C ASN A 51 -2.56 32.22 -11.56
N GLY A 52 -3.49 31.63 -10.79
CA GLY A 52 -4.94 31.77 -10.97
C GLY A 52 -5.54 30.95 -12.13
N LYS A 53 -4.73 30.18 -12.87
CA LYS A 53 -5.19 29.30 -13.95
C LYS A 53 -5.24 27.85 -13.47
N LEU A 54 -6.28 27.14 -13.89
CA LEU A 54 -6.43 25.71 -13.63
C LEU A 54 -5.56 24.94 -14.63
N GLU A 55 -4.74 24.03 -14.10
CA GLU A 55 -3.74 23.26 -14.82
C GLU A 55 -3.72 21.83 -14.28
N LYS A 56 -3.04 20.92 -14.98
CA LYS A 56 -2.87 19.53 -14.55
C LYS A 56 -1.52 18.94 -14.90
N THR A 57 -1.03 18.03 -14.06
CA THR A 57 0.23 17.29 -14.26
C THR A 57 0.02 15.80 -14.00
N PRO A 58 0.75 14.87 -14.65
CA PRO A 58 0.64 13.45 -14.33
C PRO A 58 0.85 13.19 -12.83
N ALA A 59 -0.05 12.41 -12.24
CA ALA A 59 0.06 11.94 -10.87
C ALA A 59 1.08 10.79 -10.83
N ILE A 60 2.26 11.07 -10.27
CA ILE A 60 3.31 10.07 -10.08
C ILE A 60 3.43 9.83 -8.57
N PRO A 61 3.34 8.57 -8.08
CA PRO A 61 3.51 8.31 -6.65
C PRO A 61 4.85 8.86 -6.15
N GLY A 62 4.80 9.69 -5.12
CA GLY A 62 5.98 10.37 -4.56
C GLY A 62 6.33 11.71 -5.20
N ALA A 63 5.67 12.15 -6.26
CA ALA A 63 5.79 13.50 -6.80
C ALA A 63 4.78 14.45 -6.15
N GLY A 64 5.23 15.67 -5.83
CA GLY A 64 4.37 16.75 -5.34
C GLY A 64 3.77 17.61 -6.45
N LEU A 65 2.94 18.57 -6.05
CA LEU A 65 2.48 19.63 -6.95
C LEU A 65 3.66 20.53 -7.37
N PRO A 66 3.57 21.18 -8.56
CA PRO A 66 4.57 22.18 -8.97
C PRO A 66 4.74 23.29 -7.93
N GLU A 67 5.94 23.86 -7.85
CA GLU A 67 6.22 24.96 -6.93
C GLU A 67 5.24 26.13 -7.12
N GLY A 68 4.62 26.58 -6.03
CA GLY A 68 3.63 27.67 -6.04
C GLY A 68 2.23 27.27 -6.53
N ALA A 69 2.01 26.01 -6.89
CA ALA A 69 0.68 25.50 -7.20
C ALA A 69 -0.14 25.25 -5.93
N VAL A 70 -1.45 25.45 -6.04
CA VAL A 70 -2.45 25.12 -5.01
C VAL A 70 -3.39 24.09 -5.60
N GLY A 71 -3.49 22.91 -5.00
CA GLY A 71 -4.37 21.84 -5.42
C GLY A 71 -5.81 22.33 -5.55
N ALA A 72 -6.49 21.87 -6.61
CA ALA A 72 -7.82 22.35 -6.92
C ALA A 72 -8.63 21.24 -7.58
N ILE A 73 -9.93 21.21 -7.28
CA ILE A 73 -10.90 20.39 -8.00
C ILE A 73 -11.32 21.15 -9.26
N ASP A 74 -11.12 20.56 -10.43
CA ASP A 74 -11.66 21.02 -11.70
C ASP A 74 -13.10 20.51 -11.84
N PRO A 75 -14.11 21.38 -11.91
CA PRO A 75 -15.50 20.95 -12.04
C PRO A 75 -15.81 20.20 -13.35
N ASN A 76 -14.87 20.19 -14.32
CA ASN A 76 -15.03 19.48 -15.59
C ASN A 76 -14.31 18.13 -15.63
N GLU A 77 -13.62 17.74 -14.54
CA GLU A 77 -12.91 16.48 -14.43
C GLU A 77 -13.64 15.51 -13.49
N TYR A 78 -13.36 14.22 -13.64
CA TYR A 78 -13.93 13.17 -12.80
C TYR A 78 -12.90 12.64 -11.78
N TYR A 79 -13.30 12.64 -10.51
CA TYR A 79 -12.48 12.20 -9.37
C TYR A 79 -13.10 10.95 -8.74
N PRO A 80 -12.64 9.75 -9.09
CA PRO A 80 -13.30 8.50 -8.69
C PRO A 80 -13.30 8.30 -7.17
N ASN A 81 -12.28 8.82 -6.47
CA ASN A 81 -12.12 8.72 -5.02
C ASN A 81 -13.18 9.51 -4.23
N HIS A 82 -13.84 10.52 -4.82
CA HIS A 82 -14.81 11.35 -4.11
C HIS A 82 -16.01 10.56 -3.59
N VAL A 83 -16.42 9.54 -4.34
CA VAL A 83 -17.51 8.62 -3.97
C VAL A 83 -17.00 7.19 -3.77
N ALA A 84 -15.93 6.77 -4.46
CA ALA A 84 -15.31 5.45 -4.34
C ALA A 84 -16.30 4.27 -4.47
N ILE A 85 -16.61 3.56 -3.38
CA ILE A 85 -17.73 2.60 -3.35
C ILE A 85 -18.73 2.92 -2.23
N ASP A 86 -18.61 4.11 -1.65
CA ASP A 86 -19.42 4.57 -0.54
C ASP A 86 -19.37 3.66 0.69
N PHE A 87 -18.20 3.08 0.99
CA PHE A 87 -18.00 2.30 2.21
C PHE A 87 -18.28 3.14 3.47
N TYR A 88 -18.13 4.47 3.40
CA TYR A 88 -18.47 5.37 4.51
C TYR A 88 -19.90 5.13 5.04
N HIS A 89 -20.86 4.91 4.14
CA HIS A 89 -22.24 4.61 4.49
C HIS A 89 -22.56 3.11 4.54
N HIS A 90 -21.81 2.28 3.81
CA HIS A 90 -22.08 0.84 3.62
C HIS A 90 -21.20 -0.10 4.46
N TYR A 91 -20.34 0.42 5.35
CA TYR A 91 -19.37 -0.41 6.08
C TYR A 91 -20.00 -1.57 6.87
N LYS A 92 -21.23 -1.41 7.37
CA LYS A 92 -21.88 -2.47 8.16
C LYS A 92 -22.24 -3.67 7.30
N GLU A 93 -22.81 -3.43 6.12
CA GLU A 93 -23.14 -4.47 5.17
C GLU A 93 -21.87 -5.12 4.61
N ASP A 94 -20.86 -4.31 4.29
CA ASP A 94 -19.59 -4.78 3.75
C ASP A 94 -18.81 -5.64 4.78
N ILE A 95 -18.69 -5.19 6.04
CA ILE A 95 -18.05 -5.96 7.12
C ILE A 95 -18.82 -7.25 7.43
N LYS A 96 -20.15 -7.24 7.33
CA LYS A 96 -20.94 -8.46 7.46
C LYS A 96 -20.57 -9.48 6.37
N MET A 97 -20.37 -9.05 5.13
CA MET A 97 -19.92 -9.94 4.05
C MET A 97 -18.49 -10.47 4.30
N PHE A 98 -17.60 -9.67 4.89
CA PHE A 98 -16.27 -10.13 5.32
C PHE A 98 -16.37 -11.22 6.40
N ALA A 99 -17.28 -11.05 7.36
CA ALA A 99 -17.58 -12.05 8.38
C ALA A 99 -18.19 -13.32 7.80
N GLU A 100 -19.03 -13.22 6.77
CA GLU A 100 -19.62 -14.36 6.05
C GLU A 100 -18.56 -15.22 5.33
N MET A 101 -17.45 -14.61 4.86
CA MET A 101 -16.26 -15.32 4.38
C MET A 101 -15.39 -15.88 5.51
N GLY A 102 -15.60 -15.45 6.76
CA GLY A 102 -14.87 -15.96 7.93
C GLY A 102 -13.58 -15.21 8.27
N PHE A 103 -13.40 -13.98 7.77
CA PHE A 103 -12.21 -13.15 8.01
C PHE A 103 -11.80 -13.17 9.49
N LYS A 104 -10.49 -13.30 9.74
CA LYS A 104 -9.87 -13.14 11.06
C LYS A 104 -9.32 -11.73 11.25
N THR A 105 -8.95 -11.08 10.16
CA THR A 105 -8.47 -9.70 10.17
C THR A 105 -9.03 -8.92 8.98
N PHE A 106 -9.16 -7.60 9.15
CA PHE A 106 -9.47 -6.68 8.07
C PHE A 106 -8.46 -5.54 8.10
N ARG A 107 -7.72 -5.40 7.00
CA ARG A 107 -6.74 -4.34 6.83
C ARG A 107 -7.37 -3.13 6.15
N LEU A 108 -7.20 -1.97 6.75
CA LEU A 108 -7.67 -0.68 6.23
C LEU A 108 -6.72 0.45 6.64
N SER A 109 -6.86 1.61 6.02
CA SER A 109 -6.25 2.84 6.54
C SER A 109 -7.25 3.70 7.28
N ILE A 110 -6.74 4.59 8.12
CA ILE A 110 -7.48 5.73 8.62
C ILE A 110 -7.11 6.91 7.72
N ALA A 111 -8.10 7.59 7.15
CA ALA A 111 -7.86 8.79 6.37
C ALA A 111 -7.38 9.91 7.29
N TRP A 112 -6.12 10.33 7.12
CA TRP A 112 -5.52 11.41 7.91
C TRP A 112 -6.40 12.67 7.88
N THR A 113 -6.93 13.00 6.70
CA THR A 113 -7.83 14.15 6.49
C THR A 113 -9.17 14.06 7.22
N ARG A 114 -9.60 12.89 7.70
CA ARG A 114 -10.79 12.79 8.56
C ARG A 114 -10.46 13.16 10.00
N ILE A 115 -9.22 12.94 10.45
CA ILE A 115 -8.81 13.18 11.85
C ILE A 115 -8.17 14.56 12.00
N PHE A 116 -7.27 14.94 11.11
CA PHE A 116 -6.69 16.28 11.02
C PHE A 116 -6.86 16.78 9.57
N PRO A 117 -7.96 17.48 9.26
CA PRO A 117 -8.30 17.92 7.90
C PRO A 117 -7.20 18.69 7.16
N LYS A 118 -6.45 19.52 7.87
CA LYS A 118 -5.26 20.22 7.39
C LYS A 118 -3.97 19.62 7.93
N GLY A 119 -4.03 18.79 8.98
CA GLY A 119 -2.86 18.13 9.57
C GLY A 119 -2.23 18.92 10.72
N ASP A 120 -2.31 20.25 10.69
CA ASP A 120 -1.69 21.15 11.68
C ASP A 120 -2.65 21.65 12.77
N GLU A 121 -3.90 21.17 12.82
CA GLU A 121 -4.85 21.56 13.87
C GLU A 121 -4.40 21.09 15.26
N GLU A 122 -4.74 21.86 16.30
CA GLU A 122 -4.40 21.50 17.69
C GLU A 122 -5.22 20.32 18.22
N LYS A 123 -6.46 20.15 17.74
CA LYS A 123 -7.38 19.09 18.16
C LYS A 123 -7.84 18.28 16.96
N PRO A 124 -8.06 16.96 17.13
CA PRO A 124 -8.61 16.14 16.06
C PRO A 124 -10.09 16.48 15.81
N ASN A 125 -10.55 16.14 14.61
CA ASN A 125 -11.96 16.14 14.26
C ASN A 125 -12.65 14.91 14.88
N GLN A 126 -13.56 15.18 15.82
CA GLN A 126 -14.26 14.13 16.56
C GLN A 126 -15.14 13.25 15.66
N ALA A 127 -15.79 13.82 14.64
CA ALA A 127 -16.67 13.04 13.76
C ALA A 127 -15.89 11.98 12.96
N GLY A 128 -14.68 12.32 12.52
CA GLY A 128 -13.75 11.37 11.93
C GLY A 128 -13.31 10.29 12.91
N LEU A 129 -13.02 10.65 14.17
CA LEU A 129 -12.66 9.66 15.19
C LEU A 129 -13.81 8.67 15.45
N ASP A 130 -15.03 9.20 15.58
CA ASP A 130 -16.24 8.43 15.82
C ASP A 130 -16.59 7.49 14.65
N PHE A 131 -16.32 7.90 13.41
CA PHE A 131 -16.50 7.04 12.24
C PHE A 131 -15.67 5.76 12.34
N TYR A 132 -14.35 5.86 12.52
CA TYR A 132 -13.49 4.68 12.63
C TYR A 132 -13.76 3.88 13.89
N ARG A 133 -14.16 4.51 15.01
CA ARG A 133 -14.63 3.79 16.19
C ARG A 133 -15.77 2.84 15.84
N ARG A 134 -16.80 3.34 15.12
CA ARG A 134 -17.93 2.51 14.67
C ARG A 134 -17.50 1.39 13.71
N VAL A 135 -16.57 1.67 12.80
CA VAL A 135 -16.01 0.66 11.88
C VAL A 135 -15.30 -0.45 12.67
N PHE A 136 -14.44 -0.10 13.62
CA PHE A 136 -13.71 -1.08 14.43
C PHE A 136 -14.62 -1.86 15.39
N GLU A 137 -15.63 -1.21 15.97
CA GLU A 137 -16.65 -1.88 16.78
C GLU A 137 -17.46 -2.88 15.94
N GLU A 138 -17.81 -2.55 14.69
CA GLU A 138 -18.50 -3.48 13.79
C GLU A 138 -17.58 -4.66 13.40
N CYS A 139 -16.28 -4.44 13.16
CA CYS A 139 -15.31 -5.53 12.99
C CYS A 139 -15.26 -6.44 14.23
N LYS A 140 -15.13 -5.87 15.43
CA LYS A 140 -15.05 -6.63 16.70
C LYS A 140 -16.32 -7.42 16.98
N LYS A 141 -17.50 -6.89 16.62
CA LYS A 141 -18.79 -7.61 16.71
C LYS A 141 -18.76 -8.96 15.98
N TYR A 142 -17.99 -9.08 14.89
CA TYR A 142 -17.82 -10.33 14.14
C TYR A 142 -16.51 -11.07 14.46
N GLY A 143 -15.73 -10.62 15.46
CA GLY A 143 -14.44 -11.23 15.80
C GLY A 143 -13.35 -10.98 14.76
N ILE A 144 -13.47 -9.91 13.96
CA ILE A 144 -12.47 -9.50 12.96
C ILE A 144 -11.51 -8.52 13.64
N GLU A 145 -10.22 -8.83 13.64
CA GLU A 145 -9.17 -7.95 14.17
C GLU A 145 -8.79 -6.87 13.14
N PRO A 146 -8.92 -5.57 13.45
CA PRO A 146 -8.43 -4.54 12.55
C PRO A 146 -6.89 -4.55 12.44
N LEU A 147 -6.38 -4.45 11.22
CA LEU A 147 -4.99 -4.15 10.90
C LEU A 147 -4.93 -2.76 10.25
N VAL A 148 -4.46 -1.76 10.99
CA VAL A 148 -4.64 -0.35 10.57
C VAL A 148 -3.36 0.25 10.03
N THR A 149 -3.40 0.75 8.79
CA THR A 149 -2.32 1.55 8.21
C THR A 149 -2.54 3.03 8.53
N ILE A 150 -1.56 3.70 9.13
CA ILE A 150 -1.70 5.08 9.59
C ILE A 150 -1.64 6.07 8.41
N SER A 151 -0.65 5.96 7.52
CA SER A 151 -0.58 6.76 6.28
C SER A 151 -0.60 5.84 5.06
N HIS A 152 -1.62 6.03 4.20
CA HIS A 152 -1.84 5.25 2.99
C HIS A 152 -2.15 6.16 1.79
N TYR A 153 -1.14 6.89 1.33
CA TYR A 153 -1.19 7.74 0.12
C TYR A 153 -2.24 8.87 0.13
N GLU A 154 -2.72 9.28 1.30
CA GLU A 154 -3.83 10.22 1.45
C GLU A 154 -3.52 11.37 2.42
N ASP A 155 -2.26 11.81 2.40
CA ASP A 155 -1.81 12.94 3.21
C ASP A 155 -2.70 14.18 2.97
N PRO A 156 -2.97 15.01 4.00
CA PRO A 156 -3.73 16.24 3.84
C PRO A 156 -3.08 17.15 2.80
N LEU A 157 -3.86 17.56 1.79
CA LEU A 157 -3.41 18.38 0.68
C LEU A 157 -2.71 19.66 1.18
N TYR A 158 -3.25 20.25 2.24
CA TYR A 158 -2.67 21.44 2.87
C TYR A 158 -1.25 21.20 3.40
N LEU A 159 -0.96 20.04 4.01
CA LEU A 159 0.42 19.72 4.43
C LEU A 159 1.33 19.58 3.21
N SER A 160 0.86 18.89 2.18
CA SER A 160 1.64 18.70 0.95
C SER A 160 1.98 20.03 0.27
N GLU A 161 1.07 21.00 0.28
CA GLU A 161 1.31 22.36 -0.23
C GLU A 161 2.26 23.16 0.66
N LYS A 162 2.03 23.14 1.98
CA LYS A 162 2.75 23.98 2.94
C LYS A 162 4.17 23.52 3.21
N TYR A 163 4.40 22.22 3.18
CA TYR A 163 5.67 21.59 3.54
C TYR A 163 6.35 20.88 2.36
N HIS A 164 5.82 21.06 1.15
CA HIS A 164 6.27 20.40 -0.07
C HIS A 164 6.35 18.88 0.15
N ASP A 165 5.18 18.30 0.44
CA ASP A 165 5.04 16.91 0.90
C ASP A 165 5.82 16.68 2.21
N TRP A 166 6.74 15.72 2.23
CA TRP A 166 7.60 15.41 3.38
C TRP A 166 8.97 16.10 3.27
N GLY A 167 9.01 17.28 2.64
CA GLY A 167 10.22 18.08 2.46
C GLY A 167 10.68 18.84 3.71
N ASP A 168 9.80 19.02 4.70
CA ASP A 168 10.09 19.73 5.96
C ASP A 168 10.06 18.78 7.17
N ARG A 169 11.07 18.90 8.04
CA ARG A 169 11.22 18.12 9.28
C ARG A 169 9.99 18.19 10.19
N LYS A 170 9.20 19.27 10.15
CA LYS A 170 7.97 19.43 10.94
C LYS A 170 6.90 18.37 10.62
N MET A 171 6.95 17.74 9.45
CA MET A 171 6.05 16.64 9.10
C MET A 171 6.18 15.45 10.07
N ILE A 172 7.37 15.26 10.66
CA ILE A 172 7.59 14.25 11.72
C ILE A 172 6.61 14.48 12.88
N ASP A 173 6.53 15.71 13.38
CA ASP A 173 5.72 16.03 14.56
C ASP A 173 4.22 15.99 14.23
N MET A 174 3.82 16.38 13.01
CA MET A 174 2.43 16.28 12.55
C MET A 174 1.97 14.82 12.47
N TYR A 175 2.78 13.95 11.89
CA TYR A 175 2.50 12.52 11.84
C TYR A 175 2.50 11.90 13.23
N VAL A 176 3.48 12.23 14.08
CA VAL A 176 3.56 11.69 15.44
C VAL A 176 2.33 12.09 16.27
N LYS A 177 1.88 13.35 16.17
CA LYS A 177 0.62 13.80 16.79
C LYS A 177 -0.58 12.99 16.28
N TYR A 178 -0.66 12.78 14.98
CA TYR A 178 -1.70 11.98 14.36
C TYR A 178 -1.68 10.54 14.87
N ALA A 179 -0.56 9.83 14.76
CA ALA A 179 -0.38 8.46 15.24
C ALA A 179 -0.70 8.32 16.75
N THR A 180 -0.22 9.26 17.58
CA THR A 180 -0.51 9.28 19.03
C THR A 180 -2.01 9.36 19.29
N THR A 181 -2.71 10.26 18.59
CA THR A 181 -4.17 10.39 18.69
C THR A 181 -4.88 9.07 18.39
N LEU A 182 -4.46 8.35 17.34
CA LEU A 182 -5.04 7.06 16.98
C LEU A 182 -4.76 5.98 18.03
N PHE A 183 -3.52 5.89 18.51
CA PHE A 183 -3.14 4.92 19.54
C PHE A 183 -3.85 5.15 20.86
N GLU A 184 -4.19 6.39 21.20
CA GLU A 184 -4.98 6.71 22.39
C GLU A 184 -6.46 6.39 22.18
N GLU A 185 -7.04 6.88 21.08
CA GLU A 185 -8.47 6.77 20.81
C GLU A 185 -8.93 5.32 20.61
N TYR A 186 -8.14 4.51 19.89
CA TYR A 186 -8.51 3.16 19.49
C TYR A 186 -7.87 2.07 20.33
N ARG A 187 -7.35 2.42 21.52
CA ARG A 187 -6.82 1.46 22.47
C ARG A 187 -7.86 0.41 22.84
N GLY A 188 -7.47 -0.86 22.76
CA GLY A 188 -8.35 -2.01 22.97
C GLY A 188 -9.24 -2.37 21.77
N LEU A 189 -9.36 -1.51 20.76
CA LEU A 189 -10.08 -1.79 19.51
C LEU A 189 -9.17 -2.26 18.39
N VAL A 190 -7.92 -1.76 18.34
CA VAL A 190 -6.95 -2.11 17.30
C VAL A 190 -5.67 -2.59 17.94
N LYS A 191 -5.20 -3.78 17.59
CA LYS A 191 -3.91 -4.30 18.06
C LYS A 191 -2.76 -4.07 17.07
N TYR A 192 -3.04 -4.24 15.77
CA TYR A 192 -2.03 -4.25 14.72
C TYR A 192 -2.04 -2.95 13.93
N TRP A 193 -0.87 -2.33 13.80
CA TRP A 193 -0.67 -1.05 13.15
C TRP A 193 0.45 -1.13 12.13
N LEU A 194 0.30 -0.45 10.99
CA LEU A 194 1.36 -0.21 10.01
C LEU A 194 1.59 1.29 9.89
N THR A 195 2.83 1.73 9.79
CA THR A 195 3.14 3.17 9.76
C THR A 195 2.84 3.80 8.39
N PHE A 196 3.71 3.56 7.41
CA PHE A 196 3.61 4.11 6.06
C PHE A 196 3.41 3.00 5.04
N ASN A 197 2.32 3.06 4.28
CA ASN A 197 2.06 2.13 3.18
C ASN A 197 3.17 2.21 2.12
N GLU A 198 3.71 1.06 1.73
CA GLU A 198 4.62 0.89 0.59
C GLU A 198 5.68 2.00 0.52
N ILE A 199 6.31 2.31 1.66
CA ILE A 199 7.17 3.48 1.87
C ILE A 199 8.32 3.58 0.84
N ASN A 200 8.81 2.42 0.38
CA ASN A 200 9.85 2.28 -0.62
C ASN A 200 9.42 2.70 -2.04
N SER A 201 8.13 2.90 -2.29
CA SER A 201 7.61 3.40 -3.57
C SER A 201 8.27 4.70 -4.02
N THR A 202 8.70 5.52 -3.06
CA THR A 202 9.46 6.75 -3.34
C THR A 202 10.70 6.50 -4.20
N LEU A 203 11.51 5.47 -3.88
CA LEU A 203 12.70 5.12 -4.67
C LEU A 203 12.37 4.17 -5.82
N LEU A 204 11.42 3.26 -5.60
CA LEU A 204 11.02 2.27 -6.61
C LEU A 204 10.47 2.96 -7.86
N MET A 205 9.63 4.00 -7.72
CA MET A 205 9.10 4.76 -8.85
C MET A 205 10.18 5.57 -9.58
N LEU A 206 11.12 6.17 -8.83
CA LEU A 206 12.26 6.86 -9.44
C LEU A 206 13.15 5.89 -10.21
N SER A 207 13.34 4.66 -9.72
CA SER A 207 14.10 3.64 -10.41
C SER A 207 13.39 3.13 -11.67
N ALA A 208 12.11 2.81 -11.58
CA ALA A 208 11.34 2.21 -12.67
C ALA A 208 11.03 3.21 -13.81
N PHE A 209 10.71 4.46 -13.46
CA PHE A 209 10.22 5.46 -14.40
C PHE A 209 11.10 6.72 -14.50
N GLY A 210 12.07 6.88 -13.61
CA GLY A 210 12.99 8.01 -13.59
C GLY A 210 14.24 7.84 -14.44
N ASN A 211 14.25 6.93 -15.43
CA ASN A 211 15.40 6.68 -16.33
C ASN A 211 15.90 7.92 -17.10
N ASN A 212 15.18 9.04 -17.07
CA ASN A 212 15.60 10.34 -17.62
C ASN A 212 15.80 11.44 -16.55
N VAL A 213 15.68 11.12 -15.26
CA VAL A 213 15.88 12.05 -14.15
C VAL A 213 17.37 12.10 -13.82
N THR A 214 18.03 13.14 -14.30
CA THR A 214 19.45 13.41 -14.02
C THR A 214 19.66 14.50 -12.98
N ASP A 215 18.58 15.05 -12.42
CA ASP A 215 18.66 16.10 -11.40
C ASP A 215 18.78 15.48 -10.00
N ASP A 216 19.96 15.59 -9.41
CA ASP A 216 20.27 15.14 -8.05
C ASP A 216 19.31 15.72 -7.01
N LYS A 217 18.66 16.87 -7.26
CA LYS A 217 17.66 17.43 -6.34
C LYS A 217 16.46 16.51 -6.13
N VAL A 218 16.08 15.73 -7.14
CA VAL A 218 14.96 14.77 -7.03
C VAL A 218 15.32 13.65 -6.07
N TYR A 219 16.54 13.11 -6.19
CA TYR A 219 17.06 12.09 -5.27
C TYR A 219 17.30 12.65 -3.87
N GLN A 220 17.84 13.86 -3.75
CA GLN A 220 17.99 14.56 -2.47
C GLN A 220 16.65 14.68 -1.75
N HIS A 221 15.60 15.12 -2.46
CA HIS A 221 14.25 15.21 -1.89
C HIS A 221 13.73 13.83 -1.49
N ALA A 222 13.81 12.82 -2.36
CA ALA A 222 13.34 11.46 -2.09
C ALA A 222 13.99 10.81 -0.86
N TYR A 223 15.31 10.91 -0.72
CA TYR A 223 16.00 10.35 0.44
C TYR A 223 15.76 11.17 1.72
N GLN A 224 15.61 12.50 1.63
CA GLN A 224 15.27 13.33 2.78
C GLN A 224 13.85 13.05 3.28
N LYS A 225 12.91 12.92 2.35
CA LYS A 225 11.53 12.47 2.58
C LYS A 225 11.49 11.17 3.36
N LEU A 226 12.19 10.15 2.85
CA LEU A 226 12.30 8.85 3.50
C LEU A 226 12.93 8.94 4.88
N HIS A 227 13.99 9.75 5.06
CA HIS A 227 14.59 9.95 6.38
C HIS A 227 13.57 10.45 7.41
N TYR A 228 12.80 11.49 7.08
CA TYR A 228 11.79 12.02 7.99
C TYR A 228 10.68 11.01 8.26
N GLN A 229 10.22 10.26 7.25
CA GLN A 229 9.24 9.18 7.45
C GLN A 229 9.79 8.05 8.33
N PHE A 230 11.06 7.66 8.20
CA PHE A 230 11.67 6.64 9.08
C PHE A 230 11.71 7.11 10.54
N VAL A 231 12.09 8.37 10.79
CA VAL A 231 12.11 8.93 12.15
C VAL A 231 10.69 9.02 12.71
N ALA A 232 9.72 9.46 11.91
CA ALA A 232 8.32 9.53 12.31
C ALA A 232 7.75 8.14 12.65
N SER A 233 8.06 7.14 11.82
CA SER A 233 7.72 5.73 12.04
C SER A 233 8.30 5.24 13.37
N ALA A 234 9.59 5.44 13.59
CA ALA A 234 10.27 4.96 14.78
C ALA A 234 9.76 5.64 16.06
N ARG A 235 9.44 6.94 16.00
CA ARG A 235 8.78 7.65 17.11
C ARG A 235 7.38 7.11 17.39
N ALA A 236 6.61 6.80 16.35
CA ALA A 236 5.28 6.21 16.51
C ALA A 236 5.36 4.81 17.16
N VAL A 237 6.32 3.97 16.76
CA VAL A 237 6.58 2.66 17.41
C VAL A 237 6.83 2.84 18.91
N LYS A 238 7.77 3.73 19.28
CA LYS A 238 8.11 4.01 20.68
C LYS A 238 6.90 4.46 21.50
N ILE A 239 6.06 5.33 20.92
CA ILE A 239 4.85 5.83 21.57
C ILE A 239 3.82 4.72 21.72
N ALA A 240 3.60 3.92 20.67
CA ALA A 240 2.70 2.78 20.73
C ALA A 240 3.04 1.85 21.89
N HIS A 241 4.30 1.40 21.99
CA HIS A 241 4.73 0.49 23.06
C HIS A 241 4.70 1.13 24.46
N ALA A 242 4.93 2.44 24.56
CA ALA A 242 4.79 3.16 25.83
C ALA A 242 3.32 3.29 26.28
N LEU A 243 2.39 3.37 25.33
CA LEU A 243 0.95 3.47 25.60
C LEU A 243 0.32 2.11 25.89
N ASP A 244 0.65 1.08 25.11
CA ASP A 244 0.21 -0.30 25.29
C ASP A 244 1.29 -1.28 24.78
N PRO A 245 1.89 -2.10 25.65
CA PRO A 245 2.90 -3.07 25.25
C PRO A 245 2.36 -4.21 24.38
N ASN A 246 1.04 -4.32 24.20
CA ASN A 246 0.42 -5.32 23.31
C ASN A 246 0.29 -4.86 21.86
N TYR A 247 0.53 -3.58 21.57
CA TYR A 247 0.55 -3.10 20.20
C TYR A 247 1.64 -3.78 19.40
N VAL A 248 1.30 -4.12 18.16
CA VAL A 248 2.22 -4.65 17.16
C VAL A 248 2.29 -3.63 16.04
N VAL A 249 3.46 -3.01 15.85
CA VAL A 249 3.68 -1.98 14.84
C VAL A 249 4.62 -2.48 13.76
N GLY A 250 4.10 -2.64 12.55
CA GLY A 250 4.83 -3.09 11.37
C GLY A 250 5.28 -1.96 10.46
N ASN A 251 6.26 -2.26 9.61
CA ASN A 251 6.49 -1.49 8.38
C ASN A 251 5.47 -1.92 7.31
N MET A 252 5.49 -1.27 6.14
CA MET A 252 4.83 -1.80 4.95
C MET A 252 5.71 -1.51 3.72
N ILE A 253 6.15 -2.56 3.03
CA ILE A 253 7.04 -2.50 1.86
C ILE A 253 6.29 -2.96 0.61
N CYS A 254 6.44 -2.21 -0.49
CA CYS A 254 6.08 -2.68 -1.83
C CYS A 254 7.05 -3.80 -2.21
N GLY A 255 6.62 -5.06 -2.07
CA GLY A 255 7.45 -6.23 -2.31
C GLY A 255 7.45 -6.60 -3.79
N ILE A 256 8.59 -6.38 -4.43
CA ILE A 256 8.85 -6.81 -5.80
C ILE A 256 10.16 -7.59 -5.81
N VAL A 257 10.12 -8.77 -6.44
CA VAL A 257 11.33 -9.56 -6.67
C VAL A 257 11.99 -9.11 -7.95
N ASP A 258 13.24 -8.70 -7.86
CA ASP A 258 14.08 -8.50 -9.03
C ASP A 258 14.92 -9.75 -9.28
N TYR A 259 14.80 -10.35 -10.47
CA TYR A 259 15.70 -11.43 -10.93
C TYR A 259 16.75 -10.87 -11.91
N PRO A 260 17.98 -11.39 -11.92
CA PRO A 260 18.91 -11.11 -13.01
C PRO A 260 18.47 -11.89 -14.28
N LEU A 261 18.52 -11.24 -15.45
CA LEU A 261 18.19 -11.92 -16.72
C LEU A 261 19.16 -13.06 -17.03
N THR A 262 20.45 -12.86 -16.73
CA THR A 262 21.53 -13.80 -17.06
C THR A 262 22.45 -14.01 -15.86
N PRO A 263 23.25 -15.09 -15.85
CA PRO A 263 24.31 -15.26 -14.86
C PRO A 263 25.54 -14.37 -15.11
N ASP A 264 25.49 -13.38 -16.03
CA ASP A 264 26.57 -12.40 -16.19
C ASP A 264 26.79 -11.69 -14.85
N PRO A 265 28.01 -11.67 -14.29
CA PRO A 265 28.31 -10.94 -13.06
C PRO A 265 27.82 -9.48 -13.06
N LYS A 266 27.72 -8.83 -14.23
CA LYS A 266 27.16 -7.47 -14.35
C LYS A 266 25.66 -7.44 -14.05
N ASP A 267 24.90 -8.42 -14.53
CA ASP A 267 23.47 -8.56 -14.21
C ASP A 267 23.28 -8.87 -12.73
N ILE A 268 24.14 -9.72 -12.14
CA ILE A 268 24.13 -10.01 -10.70
C ILE A 268 24.38 -8.73 -9.86
N LEU A 269 25.36 -7.92 -10.24
CA LEU A 269 25.67 -6.68 -9.53
C LEU A 269 24.56 -5.61 -9.69
N ALA A 270 23.99 -5.49 -10.89
CA ALA A 270 22.86 -4.59 -11.15
C ALA A 270 21.61 -5.02 -10.37
N ASN A 271 21.33 -6.33 -10.34
CA ASN A 271 20.25 -6.91 -9.57
C ASN A 271 20.42 -6.63 -8.07
N ARG A 272 21.62 -6.87 -7.52
CA ARG A 272 21.91 -6.56 -6.11
C ARG A 272 21.71 -5.08 -5.79
N HIS A 273 22.15 -4.17 -6.68
CA HIS A 273 21.94 -2.74 -6.51
C HIS A 273 20.43 -2.41 -6.44
N MET A 274 19.63 -3.02 -7.32
CA MET A 274 18.18 -2.83 -7.35
C MET A 274 17.51 -3.28 -6.04
N TRP A 275 17.84 -4.47 -5.54
CA TRP A 275 17.38 -4.95 -4.24
C TRP A 275 17.80 -4.02 -3.09
N GLU A 276 19.06 -3.58 -3.08
CA GLU A 276 19.59 -2.68 -2.06
C GLU A 276 18.84 -1.34 -2.03
N GLN A 277 18.56 -0.75 -3.20
CA GLN A 277 17.86 0.53 -3.31
C GLN A 277 16.36 0.42 -3.05
N ASN A 278 15.69 -0.50 -3.74
CA ASN A 278 14.22 -0.50 -3.82
C ASN A 278 13.55 -1.31 -2.72
N ILE A 279 14.23 -2.28 -2.11
CA ILE A 279 13.64 -3.15 -1.08
C ILE A 279 14.36 -3.01 0.25
N PHE A 280 15.66 -3.31 0.28
CA PHE A 280 16.40 -3.44 1.53
C PHE A 280 16.62 -2.09 2.23
N TYR A 281 16.74 -0.98 1.52
CA TYR A 281 17.01 0.32 2.15
C TYR A 281 15.95 0.68 3.20
N CYS A 282 14.67 0.69 2.81
CA CYS A 282 13.57 1.00 3.70
C CYS A 282 13.32 -0.11 4.74
N GLY A 283 13.47 -1.37 4.36
CA GLY A 283 13.34 -2.52 5.27
C GLY A 283 14.41 -2.51 6.36
N ASP A 284 15.67 -2.29 5.99
CA ASP A 284 16.82 -2.27 6.91
C ASP A 284 16.70 -1.13 7.92
N VAL A 285 16.31 0.08 7.50
CA VAL A 285 16.17 1.19 8.45
C VAL A 285 15.09 0.90 9.49
N GLN A 286 13.93 0.36 9.08
CA GLN A 286 12.80 0.12 9.98
C GLN A 286 12.98 -1.14 10.84
N ALA A 287 13.53 -2.23 10.31
CA ALA A 287 13.68 -3.49 11.04
C ALA A 287 15.00 -3.57 11.83
N LYS A 288 16.09 -2.95 11.33
CA LYS A 288 17.41 -2.96 12.00
C LYS A 288 17.69 -1.68 12.77
N GLY A 289 16.87 -0.63 12.61
CA GLY A 289 17.00 0.63 13.33
C GLY A 289 18.21 1.47 12.95
N LYS A 290 18.81 1.19 11.78
CA LYS A 290 20.01 1.90 11.31
C LYS A 290 20.12 1.86 9.79
N TYR A 291 20.79 2.87 9.23
CA TYR A 291 21.15 2.85 7.83
C TYR A 291 22.15 1.72 7.51
N PRO A 292 21.91 0.95 6.44
CA PRO A 292 22.81 -0.10 6.00
C PRO A 292 24.10 0.48 5.41
N THR A 293 25.16 -0.33 5.30
CA THR A 293 26.47 0.14 4.82
C THR A 293 26.44 0.64 3.37
N TYR A 294 25.64 0.00 2.51
CA TYR A 294 25.47 0.41 1.11
C TYR A 294 24.72 1.73 0.94
N ALA A 295 24.05 2.26 1.99
CA ALA A 295 23.38 3.56 1.93
C ALA A 295 24.34 4.68 1.51
N LYS A 296 25.60 4.62 1.95
CA LYS A 296 26.64 5.58 1.53
C LYS A 296 26.86 5.58 0.02
N ARG A 297 26.84 4.39 -0.61
CA ARG A 297 26.98 4.27 -2.06
C ARG A 297 25.78 4.89 -2.77
N LEU A 298 24.57 4.53 -2.34
CA LEU A 298 23.31 5.06 -2.89
C LEU A 298 23.22 6.59 -2.78
N TRP A 299 23.66 7.18 -1.66
CA TRP A 299 23.69 8.64 -1.50
C TRP A 299 24.74 9.31 -2.39
N ASN A 300 25.92 8.70 -2.51
CA ASN A 300 26.99 9.24 -3.34
C ASN A 300 26.69 9.20 -4.85
N GLU A 301 25.86 8.25 -5.30
CA GLU A 301 25.44 8.15 -6.71
C GLU A 301 24.70 9.41 -7.20
N HIS A 302 24.06 10.14 -6.28
CA HIS A 302 23.27 11.36 -6.57
C HIS A 302 23.61 12.55 -5.66
N ASN A 303 24.84 12.59 -5.12
CA ASN A 303 25.33 13.68 -4.25
C ASN A 303 24.38 14.06 -3.10
N VAL A 304 23.74 13.08 -2.48
CA VAL A 304 22.72 13.28 -1.44
C VAL A 304 23.36 13.58 -0.10
N HIS A 305 22.91 14.66 0.54
CA HIS A 305 23.30 15.10 1.87
C HIS A 305 22.07 15.23 2.76
N LEU A 306 21.89 14.27 3.67
CA LEU A 306 20.71 14.20 4.53
C LEU A 306 20.89 15.00 5.82
N ASP A 307 19.85 15.74 6.19
CA ASP A 307 19.65 16.26 7.53
C ASP A 307 19.30 15.08 8.46
N ILE A 308 20.33 14.51 9.10
CA ILE A 308 20.23 13.43 10.10
C ILE A 308 20.87 13.91 11.39
N THR A 309 20.08 13.99 12.46
CA THR A 309 20.56 14.32 13.80
C THR A 309 20.94 13.07 14.60
N GLU A 310 21.69 13.24 15.69
CA GLU A 310 21.96 12.15 16.62
C GLU A 310 20.69 11.63 17.32
N GLN A 311 19.72 12.51 17.55
CA GLN A 311 18.42 12.11 18.07
C GLN A 311 17.66 11.23 17.07
N ASP A 312 17.74 11.54 15.77
CA ASP A 312 17.13 10.71 14.74
C ASP A 312 17.72 9.29 14.76
N ARG A 313 19.06 9.16 14.86
CA ARG A 313 19.73 7.85 14.96
C ARG A 313 19.26 7.05 16.17
N LYS A 314 19.08 7.73 17.31
CA LYS A 314 18.57 7.13 18.54
C LYS A 314 17.13 6.67 18.38
N ASP A 315 16.27 7.52 17.81
CA ASP A 315 14.87 7.20 17.56
C ASP A 315 14.74 5.97 16.65
N LEU A 316 15.51 5.91 15.54
CA LEU A 316 15.53 4.75 14.65
C LEU A 316 15.94 3.46 15.36
N LEU A 317 16.96 3.51 16.22
CA LEU A 317 17.45 2.33 16.93
C LEU A 317 16.45 1.80 17.97
N GLU A 318 15.75 2.72 18.63
CA GLU A 318 14.78 2.42 19.70
C GLU A 318 13.39 2.08 19.16
N GLY A 319 13.04 2.53 17.95
CA GLY A 319 11.71 2.36 17.34
C GLY A 319 11.70 1.40 16.16
N LYS A 320 12.29 0.20 16.33
CA LYS A 320 12.24 -0.85 15.31
C LYS A 320 10.87 -1.49 15.25
N VAL A 321 10.44 -1.86 14.05
CA VAL A 321 9.14 -2.53 13.85
C VAL A 321 9.12 -3.94 14.43
N ASP A 322 7.94 -4.39 14.85
CA ASP A 322 7.71 -5.69 15.49
C ASP A 322 7.48 -6.81 14.47
N ILE A 323 7.01 -6.45 13.27
CA ILE A 323 6.61 -7.35 12.20
C ILE A 323 7.02 -6.75 10.86
N TYR A 324 7.51 -7.59 9.95
CA TYR A 324 7.80 -7.20 8.58
C TYR A 324 6.58 -7.45 7.69
N THR A 325 5.95 -6.40 7.17
CA THR A 325 4.81 -6.54 6.26
C THR A 325 5.09 -5.99 4.88
N PHE A 326 4.45 -6.60 3.88
CA PHE A 326 4.68 -6.23 2.49
C PHE A 326 3.48 -6.58 1.60
N SER A 327 3.38 -5.87 0.48
CA SER A 327 2.56 -6.29 -0.66
C SER A 327 3.36 -7.21 -1.57
N TYR A 328 2.69 -8.11 -2.29
CA TYR A 328 3.31 -8.87 -3.38
C TYR A 328 2.33 -9.08 -4.53
N TYR A 329 2.77 -8.74 -5.73
CA TYR A 329 1.95 -8.87 -6.94
C TYR A 329 2.70 -9.45 -8.13
N MET A 330 4.01 -9.26 -8.21
CA MET A 330 4.79 -9.59 -9.39
C MET A 330 6.30 -9.59 -9.10
N SER A 331 7.06 -10.02 -10.11
CA SER A 331 8.51 -9.91 -10.19
C SER A 331 8.95 -9.19 -11.47
N ASN A 332 10.19 -8.70 -11.46
CA ASN A 332 10.87 -7.96 -12.49
C ASN A 332 12.16 -8.67 -12.94
N ILE A 333 12.69 -8.23 -14.08
CA ILE A 333 13.97 -8.67 -14.63
C ILE A 333 14.93 -7.49 -14.76
N ILE A 334 16.14 -7.67 -14.23
CA ILE A 334 17.24 -6.72 -14.29
C ILE A 334 18.33 -7.24 -15.21
N THR A 335 18.79 -6.38 -16.12
CA THR A 335 19.89 -6.72 -17.02
C THR A 335 20.66 -5.48 -17.47
N THR A 336 21.93 -5.68 -17.79
CA THR A 336 22.83 -4.70 -18.39
C THR A 336 22.96 -4.89 -19.90
N HIS A 337 22.33 -5.92 -20.46
CA HIS A 337 22.32 -6.21 -21.89
C HIS A 337 21.22 -5.41 -22.61
N GLU A 338 21.43 -5.10 -23.89
CA GLU A 338 20.37 -4.54 -24.73
C GLU A 338 19.27 -5.58 -24.99
N VAL A 339 18.02 -5.21 -24.71
CA VAL A 339 16.86 -6.10 -24.92
C VAL A 339 15.79 -5.39 -25.75
N LYS A 340 15.24 -6.12 -26.72
CA LYS A 340 14.20 -5.64 -27.64
C LYS A 340 12.78 -5.78 -27.08
N ASP A 341 12.54 -6.80 -26.26
CA ASP A 341 11.23 -7.09 -25.67
C ASP A 341 11.10 -6.47 -24.28
N LYS A 342 10.38 -5.35 -24.20
CA LYS A 342 10.10 -4.64 -22.95
C LYS A 342 8.63 -4.79 -22.55
N VAL A 343 8.35 -4.78 -21.24
CA VAL A 343 7.02 -4.61 -20.66
C VAL A 343 6.87 -3.19 -20.11
N GLY A 344 5.64 -2.68 -20.19
CA GLY A 344 5.25 -1.40 -19.59
C GLY A 344 3.87 -1.53 -18.95
N GLY A 345 3.73 -0.99 -17.75
CA GLY A 345 2.51 -0.93 -16.95
C GLY A 345 2.69 0.03 -15.78
N ASN A 346 1.66 0.23 -14.95
CA ASN A 346 1.68 1.25 -13.89
C ASN A 346 2.76 1.02 -12.80
N PHE A 347 3.20 -0.22 -12.61
CA PHE A 347 4.30 -0.62 -11.69
C PHE A 347 5.33 -1.52 -12.37
N ALA A 348 5.12 -1.88 -13.64
CA ALA A 348 5.97 -2.79 -14.40
C ALA A 348 6.73 -2.02 -15.47
N ALA A 349 8.06 -2.06 -15.41
CA ALA A 349 8.94 -1.48 -16.42
C ALA A 349 10.14 -2.41 -16.60
N GLY A 350 10.62 -2.56 -17.83
CA GLY A 350 11.85 -3.30 -18.12
C GLY A 350 11.61 -4.54 -18.96
N VAL A 351 12.41 -5.58 -18.75
CA VAL A 351 12.48 -6.77 -19.61
C VAL A 351 11.39 -7.77 -19.23
N LYS A 352 10.76 -8.41 -20.22
CA LYS A 352 9.86 -9.53 -19.96
C LYS A 352 10.63 -10.76 -19.50
N ASN A 353 10.17 -11.38 -18.41
CA ASN A 353 10.59 -12.70 -18.02
C ASN A 353 9.92 -13.72 -18.98
N PRO A 354 10.69 -14.44 -19.82
CA PRO A 354 10.14 -15.34 -20.82
C PRO A 354 9.42 -16.57 -20.22
N TYR A 355 9.59 -16.81 -18.91
CA TYR A 355 8.98 -17.93 -18.21
C TYR A 355 7.63 -17.59 -17.54
N LEU A 356 7.27 -16.32 -17.48
CA LEU A 356 6.09 -15.85 -16.74
C LEU A 356 4.96 -15.40 -17.67
N LYS A 357 3.73 -15.51 -17.16
CA LYS A 357 2.53 -14.93 -17.80
C LYS A 357 2.28 -13.54 -17.24
N TYR A 358 1.64 -12.69 -18.05
CA TYR A 358 1.38 -11.29 -17.71
C TYR A 358 -0.11 -11.01 -17.73
N SER A 359 -0.59 -10.21 -16.78
CA SER A 359 -1.96 -9.67 -16.78
C SER A 359 -2.14 -8.61 -17.87
N GLU A 360 -3.39 -8.18 -18.09
CA GLU A 360 -3.72 -7.08 -19.02
C GLU A 360 -3.03 -5.76 -18.64
N TRP A 361 -2.78 -5.54 -17.34
CA TRP A 361 -2.01 -4.39 -16.83
C TRP A 361 -0.49 -4.61 -16.81
N GLY A 362 0.00 -5.69 -17.43
CA GLY A 362 1.43 -5.96 -17.58
C GLY A 362 2.12 -6.49 -16.32
N TRP A 363 1.38 -7.02 -15.34
CA TRP A 363 1.96 -7.58 -14.12
C TRP A 363 2.25 -9.07 -14.29
N ALA A 364 3.49 -9.48 -14.00
CA ALA A 364 3.91 -10.87 -14.11
C ALA A 364 3.28 -11.71 -12.98
N THR A 365 2.64 -12.83 -13.31
CA THR A 365 2.17 -13.80 -12.32
C THR A 365 3.33 -14.70 -11.91
N ASP A 366 3.82 -14.54 -10.68
CA ASP A 366 4.99 -15.25 -10.16
C ASP A 366 4.78 -15.71 -8.71
N PRO A 367 4.11 -16.85 -8.46
CA PRO A 367 3.95 -17.36 -7.10
C PRO A 367 5.27 -17.81 -6.48
N ASP A 368 6.23 -18.30 -7.28
CA ASP A 368 7.53 -18.74 -6.76
C ASP A 368 8.38 -17.55 -6.28
N GLY A 369 8.21 -16.38 -6.90
CA GLY A 369 8.74 -15.13 -6.39
C GLY A 369 8.18 -14.73 -5.02
N LEU A 370 6.92 -15.04 -4.69
CA LEU A 370 6.39 -14.81 -3.34
C LEU A 370 7.11 -15.68 -2.31
N GLN A 371 7.31 -16.98 -2.62
CA GLN A 371 8.09 -17.88 -1.77
C GLN A 371 9.51 -17.34 -1.58
N TYR A 372 10.21 -17.01 -2.68
CA TYR A 372 11.56 -16.45 -2.64
C TYR A 372 11.64 -15.18 -1.79
N TYR A 373 10.69 -14.25 -1.95
CA TYR A 373 10.67 -13.00 -1.20
C TYR A 373 10.51 -13.26 0.31
N LEU A 374 9.59 -14.15 0.68
CA LEU A 374 9.36 -14.54 2.07
C LEU A 374 10.63 -15.09 2.73
N GLU A 375 11.29 -16.06 2.08
CA GLU A 375 12.52 -16.69 2.59
C GLU A 375 13.66 -15.67 2.72
N VAL A 376 13.91 -14.85 1.68
CA VAL A 376 14.98 -13.85 1.70
C VAL A 376 14.73 -12.78 2.77
N MET A 377 13.49 -12.33 2.94
CA MET A 377 13.18 -11.30 3.95
C MET A 377 13.23 -11.87 5.36
N TYR A 378 12.74 -13.09 5.57
CA TYR A 378 12.77 -13.72 6.87
C TYR A 378 14.20 -13.98 7.34
N ASP A 379 15.04 -14.59 6.50
CA ASP A 379 16.48 -14.79 6.79
C ASP A 379 17.22 -13.48 7.09
N ARG A 380 16.76 -12.38 6.48
CA ARG A 380 17.40 -11.07 6.62
C ARG A 380 17.05 -10.37 7.94
N TYR A 381 15.83 -10.57 8.46
CA TYR A 381 15.29 -9.77 9.55
C TYR A 381 14.94 -10.57 10.81
N ASP A 382 14.64 -11.86 10.68
CA ASP A 382 14.32 -12.77 11.79
C ASP A 382 13.22 -12.21 12.71
N ILE A 383 12.19 -11.61 12.10
CA ILE A 383 10.98 -11.12 12.76
C ILE A 383 9.75 -11.68 12.03
N PRO A 384 8.60 -11.83 12.71
CA PRO A 384 7.38 -12.33 12.09
C PRO A 384 7.02 -11.55 10.83
N MET A 385 6.35 -12.21 9.89
CA MET A 385 5.97 -11.63 8.61
C MET A 385 4.46 -11.66 8.38
N MET A 386 3.96 -10.72 7.57
CA MET A 386 2.59 -10.76 7.07
C MET A 386 2.54 -10.25 5.63
N VAL A 387 1.89 -11.02 4.75
CA VAL A 387 1.54 -10.56 3.40
C VAL A 387 0.27 -9.73 3.54
N VAL A 388 0.41 -8.41 3.44
CA VAL A 388 -0.70 -7.49 3.71
C VAL A 388 -1.40 -7.00 2.45
N GLU A 389 -0.86 -7.35 1.28
CA GLU A 389 -1.55 -7.25 -0.01
C GLU A 389 -1.07 -8.34 -0.97
N ASN A 390 -2.01 -8.98 -1.64
CA ASN A 390 -1.79 -9.80 -2.83
C ASN A 390 -3.11 -9.92 -3.58
N GLY A 391 -3.09 -9.86 -4.91
CA GLY A 391 -4.32 -9.96 -5.69
C GLY A 391 -4.09 -9.81 -7.18
N LEU A 392 -5.12 -10.14 -7.95
CA LEU A 392 -5.11 -9.99 -9.41
C LEU A 392 -6.17 -8.97 -9.83
N GLY A 393 -5.70 -7.86 -10.40
CA GLY A 393 -6.55 -6.90 -11.09
C GLY A 393 -6.93 -7.45 -12.46
N ALA A 394 -8.22 -7.69 -12.68
CA ALA A 394 -8.76 -8.24 -13.92
C ALA A 394 -10.15 -7.67 -14.21
N VAL A 395 -10.57 -7.70 -15.47
CA VAL A 395 -11.92 -7.32 -15.87
C VAL A 395 -12.89 -8.45 -15.54
N ASP A 396 -13.93 -8.15 -14.75
CA ASP A 396 -15.02 -9.09 -14.50
C ASP A 396 -16.19 -8.83 -15.46
N LYS A 397 -16.93 -9.89 -15.78
CA LYS A 397 -18.17 -9.83 -16.55
C LYS A 397 -19.30 -10.51 -15.78
N ILE A 398 -20.46 -9.88 -15.77
CA ILE A 398 -21.69 -10.52 -15.31
C ILE A 398 -22.14 -11.48 -16.41
N SER A 399 -22.25 -12.76 -16.05
CA SER A 399 -22.66 -13.86 -16.94
C SER A 399 -24.18 -13.89 -17.12
N ASP A 400 -24.68 -14.68 -18.07
CA ASP A 400 -26.12 -14.79 -18.36
C ASP A 400 -26.96 -15.26 -17.16
N ASP A 401 -26.35 -15.97 -16.20
CA ASP A 401 -26.98 -16.41 -14.95
C ASP A 401 -26.99 -15.34 -13.84
N GLY A 402 -26.47 -14.14 -14.14
CA GLY A 402 -26.37 -13.02 -13.22
C GLY A 402 -25.19 -13.08 -12.25
N LYS A 403 -24.25 -14.03 -12.40
CA LYS A 403 -23.07 -14.18 -11.53
C LYS A 403 -21.78 -13.75 -12.20
N ILE A 404 -20.70 -13.74 -11.43
CA ILE A 404 -19.34 -13.48 -11.91
C ILE A 404 -18.50 -14.73 -11.64
N HIS A 405 -18.12 -15.38 -12.74
CA HIS A 405 -17.25 -16.55 -12.74
C HIS A 405 -15.79 -16.10 -12.91
N ASP A 406 -15.08 -15.93 -11.79
CA ASP A 406 -13.74 -15.36 -11.73
C ASP A 406 -12.65 -16.39 -11.42
N ASP A 407 -12.69 -17.54 -12.12
CA ASP A 407 -11.72 -18.63 -11.98
C ASP A 407 -10.26 -18.16 -12.13
N TYR A 408 -10.01 -17.17 -12.99
CA TYR A 408 -8.68 -16.57 -13.15
C TYR A 408 -8.12 -15.94 -11.87
N ARG A 409 -8.99 -15.38 -11.03
CA ARG A 409 -8.63 -14.78 -9.75
C ARG A 409 -8.40 -15.86 -8.71
N ILE A 410 -9.28 -16.87 -8.69
CA ILE A 410 -9.13 -18.06 -7.84
C ILE A 410 -7.79 -18.75 -8.12
N ASP A 411 -7.47 -19.00 -9.40
CA ASP A 411 -6.24 -19.66 -9.82
C ASP A 411 -4.99 -18.89 -9.38
N TYR A 412 -4.98 -17.57 -9.57
CA TYR A 412 -3.90 -16.70 -9.12
C TYR A 412 -3.70 -16.80 -7.61
N LEU A 413 -4.76 -16.64 -6.81
CA LEU A 413 -4.67 -16.66 -5.35
C LEU A 413 -4.28 -18.05 -4.84
N ARG A 414 -4.84 -19.12 -5.42
CA ARG A 414 -4.46 -20.51 -5.11
C ARG A 414 -2.96 -20.75 -5.29
N MET A 415 -2.38 -20.27 -6.39
CA MET A 415 -0.95 -20.43 -6.66
C MET A 415 -0.08 -19.74 -5.60
N HIS A 416 -0.44 -18.52 -5.20
CA HIS A 416 0.31 -17.75 -4.19
C HIS A 416 0.12 -18.32 -2.78
N ILE A 417 -1.08 -18.80 -2.43
CA ILE A 417 -1.32 -19.49 -1.15
C ILE A 417 -0.46 -20.75 -1.03
N LYS A 418 -0.35 -21.55 -2.10
CA LYS A 418 0.57 -22.71 -2.14
C LYS A 418 2.03 -22.31 -1.99
N ALA A 419 2.44 -21.14 -2.48
CA ALA A 419 3.80 -20.64 -2.31
C ALA A 419 4.08 -20.20 -0.85
N MET A 420 3.10 -19.56 -0.20
CA MET A 420 3.18 -19.24 1.23
C MET A 420 3.26 -20.50 2.09
N GLU A 421 2.48 -21.54 1.77
CA GLU A 421 2.54 -22.82 2.47
C GLU A 421 3.96 -23.43 2.41
N ARG A 422 4.60 -23.39 1.21
CA ARG A 422 6.00 -23.85 1.05
C ARG A 422 6.98 -23.01 1.87
N ALA A 423 6.88 -21.69 1.84
CA ALA A 423 7.75 -20.82 2.64
C ALA A 423 7.60 -21.08 4.16
N ILE A 424 6.38 -21.33 4.64
CA ILE A 424 6.13 -21.73 6.03
C ILE A 424 6.79 -23.09 6.33
N ASP A 425 6.68 -24.04 5.41
CA ASP A 425 7.32 -25.36 5.54
C ASP A 425 8.85 -25.28 5.60
N ASP A 426 9.42 -24.32 4.89
CA ASP A 426 10.85 -24.03 4.86
C ASP A 426 11.32 -23.17 6.05
N GLY A 427 10.40 -22.75 6.93
CA GLY A 427 10.70 -22.17 8.24
C GLY A 427 10.34 -20.69 8.42
N VAL A 428 9.69 -20.06 7.44
CA VAL A 428 9.26 -18.65 7.55
C VAL A 428 8.14 -18.49 8.57
N ASP A 429 8.32 -17.59 9.54
CA ASP A 429 7.27 -17.20 10.51
C ASP A 429 6.26 -16.22 9.87
N LEU A 430 5.43 -16.76 8.97
CA LEU A 430 4.33 -16.01 8.35
C LEU A 430 3.07 -16.15 9.21
N ILE A 431 2.55 -15.03 9.71
CA ILE A 431 1.44 -15.02 10.67
C ILE A 431 0.09 -14.60 10.08
N GLY A 432 0.06 -14.12 8.83
CA GLY A 432 -1.19 -13.68 8.20
C GLY A 432 -1.08 -13.39 6.71
N TYR A 433 -2.27 -13.29 6.09
CA TYR A 433 -2.45 -13.01 4.67
C TYR A 433 -3.73 -12.19 4.46
N THR A 434 -3.62 -11.01 3.86
CA THR A 434 -4.76 -10.21 3.44
C THR A 434 -4.75 -9.92 1.96
N THR A 435 -5.79 -10.37 1.25
CA THR A 435 -5.94 -10.12 -0.20
C THR A 435 -6.30 -8.66 -0.45
N TRP A 436 -5.64 -8.04 -1.43
CA TRP A 436 -5.92 -6.66 -1.79
C TRP A 436 -7.28 -6.49 -2.46
N GLY A 437 -7.95 -5.39 -2.13
CA GLY A 437 -9.23 -5.02 -2.72
C GLY A 437 -10.25 -6.13 -2.57
N CYS A 438 -10.37 -6.72 -1.37
CA CYS A 438 -11.26 -7.85 -1.08
C CYS A 438 -12.74 -7.57 -1.43
N ILE A 439 -13.11 -6.30 -1.49
CA ILE A 439 -14.29 -5.75 -2.17
C ILE A 439 -13.80 -4.86 -3.32
N ASP A 440 -14.48 -4.90 -4.46
CA ASP A 440 -14.14 -4.06 -5.61
C ASP A 440 -14.06 -2.59 -5.17
N LEU A 441 -13.02 -1.90 -5.66
CA LEU A 441 -12.67 -0.56 -5.23
C LEU A 441 -12.04 0.23 -6.37
N VAL A 442 -11.87 1.54 -6.18
CA VAL A 442 -11.18 2.39 -7.14
C VAL A 442 -9.70 2.02 -7.17
N SER A 443 -9.20 1.48 -8.27
CA SER A 443 -7.79 1.08 -8.37
C SER A 443 -6.82 2.27 -8.21
N ALA A 444 -5.68 2.06 -7.55
CA ALA A 444 -4.73 3.14 -7.26
C ALA A 444 -4.12 3.72 -8.55
N GLY A 445 -3.55 2.84 -9.39
CA GLY A 445 -2.75 3.24 -10.54
C GLY A 445 -3.52 3.95 -11.65
N THR A 446 -4.74 3.51 -11.96
CA THR A 446 -5.55 4.09 -13.06
C THR A 446 -6.83 4.76 -12.59
N GLY A 447 -7.25 4.61 -11.32
CA GLY A 447 -8.50 5.20 -10.84
C GLY A 447 -9.74 4.49 -11.39
N GLN A 448 -9.58 3.29 -11.97
CA GLN A 448 -10.64 2.53 -12.60
C GLN A 448 -11.32 1.58 -11.62
N MET A 449 -12.63 1.38 -11.81
CA MET A 449 -13.43 0.30 -11.22
C MET A 449 -13.36 -0.99 -12.06
N SER A 450 -13.10 -0.89 -13.36
CA SER A 450 -13.00 -2.04 -14.28
C SER A 450 -11.82 -2.96 -13.98
N LYS A 451 -10.76 -2.43 -13.34
CA LYS A 451 -9.66 -3.22 -12.78
C LYS A 451 -10.06 -3.78 -11.41
N ARG A 452 -10.79 -4.90 -11.41
CA ARG A 452 -11.41 -5.49 -10.22
C ARG A 452 -10.50 -6.49 -9.52
N TYR A 453 -10.55 -6.49 -8.19
CA TYR A 453 -9.76 -7.36 -7.33
C TYR A 453 -10.62 -8.22 -6.40
N GLY A 454 -11.86 -7.80 -6.12
CA GLY A 454 -12.58 -8.30 -4.95
C GLY A 454 -13.18 -9.66 -5.11
N PHE A 455 -13.50 -10.23 -3.96
CA PHE A 455 -14.46 -11.32 -3.81
C PHE A 455 -15.90 -10.82 -3.90
N ILE A 456 -16.09 -9.53 -3.60
CA ILE A 456 -17.38 -8.85 -3.63
C ILE A 456 -17.34 -7.85 -4.78
N TYR A 457 -18.22 -8.06 -5.75
CA TYR A 457 -18.44 -7.13 -6.84
C TYR A 457 -19.22 -5.91 -6.35
N VAL A 458 -18.85 -4.73 -6.83
CA VAL A 458 -19.62 -3.49 -6.64
C VAL A 458 -20.09 -3.00 -8.00
N ASP A 459 -21.41 -2.82 -8.13
CA ASP A 459 -22.06 -2.28 -9.33
C ASP A 459 -21.76 -0.79 -9.50
N ARG A 460 -20.59 -0.52 -10.07
CA ARG A 460 -20.06 0.79 -10.44
C ARG A 460 -19.09 0.65 -11.61
N ASP A 461 -19.16 1.53 -12.59
CA ASP A 461 -18.24 1.59 -13.73
C ASP A 461 -17.16 2.69 -13.58
N ASP A 462 -16.32 2.81 -14.61
CA ASP A 462 -15.21 3.78 -14.66
C ASP A 462 -15.67 5.25 -14.78
N GLU A 463 -16.94 5.49 -15.13
CA GLU A 463 -17.55 6.82 -15.23
C GLU A 463 -18.36 7.18 -13.97
N GLY A 464 -18.47 6.25 -13.02
CA GLY A 464 -19.20 6.43 -11.77
C GLY A 464 -20.69 6.06 -11.85
N ASN A 465 -21.15 5.46 -12.95
CA ASN A 465 -22.52 4.95 -13.05
C ASN A 465 -22.64 3.59 -12.37
N GLY A 466 -23.81 3.30 -11.81
CA GLY A 466 -24.13 2.01 -11.18
C GLY A 466 -24.94 2.18 -9.90
N THR A 467 -25.48 1.09 -9.36
CA THR A 467 -26.32 1.13 -8.16
C THR A 467 -25.55 1.04 -6.85
N LEU A 468 -24.23 0.84 -6.91
CA LEU A 468 -23.34 0.53 -5.77
C LEU A 468 -23.73 -0.76 -5.03
N LYS A 469 -24.61 -1.60 -5.59
CA LYS A 469 -24.96 -2.88 -4.97
C LYS A 469 -23.76 -3.81 -4.91
N ARG A 470 -23.67 -4.54 -3.80
CA ARG A 470 -22.66 -5.58 -3.57
C ARG A 470 -23.20 -6.94 -4.00
N MET A 471 -22.36 -7.74 -4.65
CA MET A 471 -22.69 -9.10 -5.07
C MET A 471 -21.50 -10.03 -4.85
N PRO A 472 -21.67 -11.21 -4.22
CA PRO A 472 -20.59 -12.18 -4.11
C PRO A 472 -20.22 -12.74 -5.50
N LYS A 473 -18.91 -12.83 -5.77
CA LYS A 473 -18.37 -13.57 -6.92
C LYS A 473 -18.15 -15.04 -6.55
N ASP A 474 -17.79 -15.89 -7.49
CA ASP A 474 -17.46 -17.29 -7.17
C ASP A 474 -16.27 -17.39 -6.21
N SER A 475 -15.28 -16.51 -6.37
CA SER A 475 -14.14 -16.38 -5.47
C SER A 475 -14.48 -16.07 -4.01
N PHE A 476 -15.67 -15.48 -3.73
CA PHE A 476 -16.18 -15.29 -2.36
C PHE A 476 -16.36 -16.62 -1.63
N TYR A 477 -17.04 -17.57 -2.29
CA TYR A 477 -17.32 -18.87 -1.71
C TYR A 477 -16.07 -19.74 -1.66
N TRP A 478 -15.19 -19.59 -2.65
CA TRP A 478 -13.87 -20.23 -2.63
C TRP A 478 -13.03 -19.74 -1.43
N TYR A 479 -12.86 -18.43 -1.24
CA TYR A 479 -12.01 -17.93 -0.17
C TYR A 479 -12.60 -18.22 1.22
N LYS A 480 -13.94 -18.24 1.34
CA LYS A 480 -14.60 -18.77 2.54
C LYS A 480 -14.12 -20.18 2.90
N LYS A 481 -14.11 -21.09 1.93
CA LYS A 481 -13.64 -22.48 2.11
C LYS A 481 -12.14 -22.55 2.43
N VAL A 482 -11.33 -21.69 1.82
CA VAL A 482 -9.90 -21.54 2.16
C VAL A 482 -9.75 -21.21 3.65
N ILE A 483 -10.50 -20.23 4.15
CA ILE A 483 -10.42 -19.82 5.55
C ILE A 483 -10.96 -20.90 6.50
N GLU A 484 -12.12 -21.50 6.19
CA GLU A 484 -12.73 -22.56 7.00
C GLU A 484 -11.84 -23.81 7.12
N SER A 485 -10.98 -24.05 6.13
CA SER A 485 -10.03 -25.17 6.10
C SER A 485 -8.62 -24.81 6.58
N ASP A 486 -8.38 -23.57 7.02
CA ASP A 486 -7.04 -23.02 7.32
C ASP A 486 -6.04 -23.25 6.16
N GLY A 487 -6.47 -22.99 4.93
CA GLY A 487 -5.67 -23.10 3.71
C GLY A 487 -5.47 -24.53 3.18
N LYS A 488 -6.13 -25.55 3.77
CA LYS A 488 -6.00 -26.96 3.34
C LYS A 488 -6.84 -27.33 2.13
N ASP A 489 -7.98 -26.66 1.95
CA ASP A 489 -8.88 -26.86 0.83
C ASP A 489 -8.86 -25.61 -0.06
N LEU A 490 -8.23 -25.75 -1.22
CA LEU A 490 -8.11 -24.71 -2.22
C LEU A 490 -8.89 -25.03 -3.51
N ASP A 491 -9.65 -26.13 -3.57
CA ASP A 491 -10.26 -26.67 -4.80
C ASP A 491 -11.78 -26.73 -4.74
#